data_AF-A0A821AWR9-F1
#
_entry.id   AF-A0A821AWR9-F1
#
_cell.length_a   1.000
_cell.length_b   1.000
_cell.length_c   1.000
_cell.angle_alpha   90.00
_cell.angle_beta   90.00
_cell.angle_gamma   90.00
#
_symmetry.space_group_name_H-M   'P 1'
#
loop_
_entity.id
_entity.type
_entity.pdbx_description
1 polymer ?
#
loop_
_entity_poly.entity_id
_entity_poly.type
_entity_poly.pdbx_seq_one_letter_code
_entity_poly.pdbx_strand_id
1 'polypeptide(L)'
;IEEVQITCCEFLQKQLDPTNCLGIRAFADTHSCRELLRIADRYTQQHFIDVKESEEFLFLPINQLIDIIPSDELNMTSEDVFNAVMQWVSCDVQQRKQYLPKILEHVQFSLMSARFLVNTVSSDPLIRADQTCRDLVDEAKDYLLLPQERLNMQGPRTRRRKPIKSSEVLFAVGGWCSGDAIASVEMFDPTTNEWRAVAPMSKRRCGVEVAVLNNLLYGVGGHDGVSYLNSVERFDPQTNQWSNDVAPTSSCRISVGVAVLDGCLFAVGGQDGISCLNLVEKYDRSVQRWTRKIPMGTKRLGIAVTVLDGFLYAIGGSDGQSLLNTG
;
A
#
# COMPACT_ATOMS: atom_id res chain seq x y z
N ILE A 1 -30.15 24.48 25.28
CA ILE A 1 -28.67 24.37 25.29
C ILE A 1 -28.22 23.33 24.26
N GLU A 2 -28.82 22.13 24.23
CA GLU A 2 -28.53 21.10 23.21
C GLU A 2 -28.76 21.56 21.76
N GLU A 3 -29.83 22.31 21.49
CA GLU A 3 -30.14 22.81 20.14
C GLU A 3 -29.10 23.81 19.59
N VAL A 4 -28.54 24.64 20.47
CA VAL A 4 -27.43 25.55 20.14
C VAL A 4 -26.15 24.77 19.89
N GLN A 5 -25.88 23.74 20.71
CA GLN A 5 -24.70 22.88 20.55
C GLN A 5 -24.71 22.15 19.21
N ILE A 6 -25.87 21.61 18.78
CA ILE A 6 -26.04 20.96 17.48
C ILE A 6 -25.81 21.96 16.34
N THR A 7 -26.43 23.14 16.41
CA THR A 7 -26.29 24.17 15.38
C THR A 7 -24.83 24.66 15.25
N CYS A 8 -24.12 24.83 16.37
CA CYS A 8 -22.70 25.16 16.38
C CYS A 8 -21.85 24.03 15.77
N CYS A 9 -22.16 22.76 16.04
CA CYS A 9 -21.44 21.63 15.46
C CYS A 9 -21.60 21.57 13.93
N GLU A 10 -22.82 21.78 13.42
CA GLU A 10 -23.08 21.83 11.97
C GLU A 10 -22.38 23.01 11.29
N PHE A 11 -22.30 24.17 11.96
CA PHE A 11 -21.57 25.32 11.45
C PHE A 11 -20.06 25.06 11.39
N LEU A 12 -19.47 24.54 12.48
CA LEU A 12 -18.04 24.22 12.54
C LEU A 12 -17.64 23.13 11.54
N GLN A 13 -18.51 22.14 11.32
CA GLN A 13 -18.28 21.11 10.30
C GLN A 13 -18.13 21.71 8.88
N LYS A 14 -18.87 22.76 8.55
CA LYS A 14 -18.81 23.41 7.22
C LYS A 14 -17.60 24.33 7.05
N GLN A 15 -16.92 24.68 8.15
CA GLN A 15 -15.80 25.62 8.19
C GLN A 15 -14.46 24.92 8.50
N LEU A 16 -14.40 23.60 8.41
CA LEU A 16 -13.17 22.82 8.61
C LEU A 16 -12.13 23.19 7.56
N ASP A 17 -10.97 23.63 8.03
CA ASP A 17 -9.81 24.01 7.25
C ASP A 17 -8.54 23.45 7.91
N PRO A 18 -7.46 23.14 7.17
CA PRO A 18 -6.23 22.61 7.76
C PRO A 18 -5.64 23.51 8.85
N THR A 19 -5.90 24.81 8.82
CA THR A 19 -5.39 25.78 9.81
C THR A 19 -6.20 25.87 11.10
N ASN A 20 -7.42 25.31 11.15
CA ASN A 20 -8.33 25.42 12.29
C ASN A 20 -8.84 24.06 12.83
N CYS A 21 -8.55 22.97 12.12
CA CYS A 21 -9.12 21.66 12.41
C CYS A 21 -8.69 21.11 13.79
N LEU A 22 -7.49 21.45 14.27
CA LEU A 22 -7.01 21.04 15.59
C LEU A 22 -7.73 21.80 16.70
N GLY A 23 -7.96 23.10 16.51
CA GLY A 23 -8.78 23.92 17.40
C GLY A 23 -10.22 23.41 17.49
N ILE A 24 -10.85 23.11 16.34
CA ILE A 24 -12.22 22.55 16.29
C ILE A 24 -12.28 21.17 16.96
N ARG A 25 -11.26 20.33 16.77
CA ARG A 25 -11.12 19.04 17.44
C ARG A 25 -11.02 19.19 18.96
N ALA A 26 -10.17 20.07 19.46
CA ALA A 26 -10.01 20.33 20.88
C ALA A 26 -11.30 20.88 21.52
N PHE A 27 -12.01 21.74 20.78
CA PHE A 27 -13.33 22.23 21.18
C PHE A 27 -14.34 21.08 21.27
N ALA A 28 -14.40 20.22 20.26
CA ALA A 28 -15.32 19.08 20.23
C ALA A 28 -15.07 18.10 21.38
N ASP A 29 -13.80 17.85 21.74
CA ASP A 29 -13.41 17.02 22.88
C ASP A 29 -13.87 17.64 24.21
N THR A 30 -13.57 18.94 24.40
CA THR A 30 -13.94 19.69 25.61
C THR A 30 -15.46 19.70 25.86
N HIS A 31 -16.26 19.81 24.79
CA HIS A 31 -17.72 19.83 24.87
C HIS A 31 -18.37 18.45 24.67
N SER A 32 -17.58 17.38 24.58
CA SER A 32 -18.06 16.00 24.38
C SER A 32 -18.93 15.83 23.12
N CYS A 33 -18.69 16.64 22.08
CA CYS A 33 -19.37 16.57 20.79
C CYS A 33 -18.79 15.41 19.95
N ARG A 34 -19.25 14.18 20.19
CA ARG A 34 -18.68 12.96 19.59
C ARG A 34 -18.66 12.96 18.06
N GLU A 35 -19.73 13.44 17.42
CA GLU A 35 -19.82 13.42 15.96
C GLU A 35 -18.87 14.46 15.33
N LEU A 36 -18.85 15.68 15.87
CA LEU A 36 -17.91 16.71 15.42
C LEU A 36 -16.46 16.28 15.64
N LEU A 37 -16.16 15.66 16.80
CA LEU A 37 -14.83 15.14 17.11
C LEU A 37 -14.40 14.10 16.06
N ARG A 38 -15.27 13.12 15.75
CA ARG A 38 -15.00 12.10 14.74
C ARG A 38 -14.79 12.70 13.34
N ILE A 39 -15.55 13.72 12.97
CA ILE A 39 -15.39 14.40 11.67
C ILE A 39 -14.07 15.18 11.64
N ALA A 40 -13.76 15.94 12.69
CA ALA A 40 -12.54 16.72 12.81
C ALA A 40 -11.30 15.81 12.87
N ASP A 41 -11.35 14.68 13.58
CA ASP A 41 -10.30 13.65 13.60
C ASP A 41 -10.00 13.11 12.21
N ARG A 42 -11.04 12.67 11.50
CA ARG A 42 -10.91 12.15 10.13
C ARG A 42 -10.37 13.20 9.16
N TYR A 43 -10.84 14.45 9.27
CA TYR A 43 -10.34 15.54 8.44
C TYR A 43 -8.85 15.83 8.73
N THR A 44 -8.49 15.92 10.01
CA THR A 44 -7.10 16.11 10.47
C THR A 44 -6.21 15.01 9.94
N GLN A 45 -6.66 13.75 10.02
CA GLN A 45 -5.93 12.60 9.52
C GLN A 45 -5.75 12.64 8.00
N GLN A 46 -6.80 12.99 7.24
CA GLN A 46 -6.77 13.09 5.78
C GLN A 46 -5.91 14.25 5.27
N HIS A 47 -5.89 15.39 5.96
CA HIS A 47 -5.19 16.61 5.51
C HIS A 47 -3.92 16.92 6.31
N PHE A 48 -3.39 15.93 7.05
CA PHE A 48 -2.31 16.18 8.00
C PHE A 48 -1.03 16.79 7.37
N ILE A 49 -0.78 16.53 6.09
CA ILE A 49 0.33 17.14 5.33
C ILE A 49 0.28 18.67 5.39
N ASP A 50 -0.91 19.24 5.33
CA ASP A 50 -1.11 20.70 5.41
C ASP A 50 -1.21 21.15 6.87
N VAL A 51 -1.83 20.33 7.74
CA VAL A 51 -1.99 20.63 9.17
C VAL A 51 -0.63 20.75 9.87
N LYS A 52 0.36 19.93 9.53
CA LYS A 52 1.70 19.97 10.18
C LYS A 52 2.42 21.30 9.96
N GLU A 53 2.10 22.01 8.87
CA GLU A 53 2.68 23.32 8.53
C GLU A 53 1.94 24.47 9.24
N SER A 54 0.78 24.19 9.86
CA SER A 54 -0.01 25.18 10.57
C SER A 54 0.59 25.55 11.92
N GLU A 55 0.35 26.79 12.37
CA GLU A 55 0.76 27.23 13.70
C GLU A 55 0.04 26.43 14.81
N GLU A 56 -1.23 26.02 14.60
CA GLU A 56 -1.98 25.22 15.57
C GLU A 56 -1.26 23.91 15.92
N PHE A 57 -0.62 23.28 14.93
CA PHE A 57 0.16 22.06 15.16
C PHE A 57 1.39 22.34 16.03
N LEU A 58 2.12 23.43 15.77
CA LEU A 58 3.32 23.80 16.54
C LEU A 58 3.00 24.12 18.01
N PHE A 59 1.82 24.67 18.30
CA PHE A 59 1.35 24.98 19.66
C PHE A 59 0.59 23.83 20.34
N LEU A 60 0.43 22.69 19.68
CA LEU A 60 -0.35 21.57 20.19
C LEU A 60 0.21 21.02 21.53
N PRO A 61 -0.63 20.78 22.55
CA PRO A 61 -0.22 20.10 23.77
C PRO A 61 0.19 18.64 23.51
N ILE A 62 1.14 18.14 24.30
CA ILE A 62 1.67 16.78 24.12
C ILE A 62 0.61 15.68 24.16
N ASN A 63 -0.38 15.78 25.03
CA ASN A 63 -1.42 14.74 25.16
C ASN A 63 -2.18 14.58 23.84
N GLN A 64 -2.52 15.69 23.18
CA GLN A 64 -3.19 15.65 21.88
C GLN A 64 -2.26 15.17 20.77
N LEU A 65 -0.96 15.51 20.82
CA LEU A 65 0.01 14.99 19.85
C LEU A 65 0.13 13.46 19.96
N ILE A 66 0.19 12.92 21.18
CA ILE A 66 0.25 11.48 21.44
C ILE A 66 -1.04 10.78 21.03
N ASP A 67 -2.19 11.44 21.00
CA ASP A 67 -3.42 10.84 20.47
C ASP A 67 -3.43 10.78 18.94
N ILE A 68 -2.78 11.74 18.28
CA ILE A 68 -2.81 11.86 16.81
C ILE A 68 -1.72 11.00 16.16
N ILE A 69 -0.46 11.08 16.61
CA ILE A 69 0.70 10.42 15.99
C ILE A 69 0.58 8.88 15.82
N PRO A 70 0.02 8.13 16.80
CA PRO A 70 -0.16 6.69 16.67
C PRO A 70 -1.28 6.29 15.71
N SER A 71 -2.12 7.22 15.24
CA SER A 71 -3.24 6.86 14.39
C SER A 71 -2.76 6.21 13.08
N ASP A 72 -3.28 5.02 12.83
CA ASP A 72 -3.05 4.25 11.60
C ASP A 72 -3.74 4.88 10.37
N GLU A 73 -4.51 5.96 10.53
CA GLU A 73 -5.23 6.65 9.45
C GLU A 73 -4.56 7.96 9.01
N LEU A 74 -3.44 8.36 9.63
CA LEU A 74 -2.69 9.57 9.28
C LEU A 74 -2.14 9.55 7.86
N ASN A 75 -2.50 10.55 7.05
CA ASN A 75 -2.17 10.63 5.64
C ASN A 75 -0.70 10.98 5.29
N MET A 76 0.28 10.26 5.86
CA MET A 76 1.71 10.57 5.77
C MET A 76 2.60 9.33 5.77
N THR A 77 3.81 9.47 5.23
CA THR A 77 4.86 8.46 5.40
C THR A 77 5.45 8.50 6.82
N SER A 78 6.06 7.41 7.27
CA SER A 78 6.72 7.39 8.58
C SER A 78 7.86 8.41 8.66
N GLU A 79 8.56 8.67 7.54
CA GLU A 79 9.60 9.70 7.45
C GLU A 79 9.02 11.10 7.66
N ASP A 80 7.85 11.39 7.07
CA ASP A 80 7.19 12.69 7.26
C ASP A 80 6.66 12.86 8.69
N VAL A 81 6.16 11.79 9.32
CA VAL A 81 5.72 11.83 10.72
C VAL A 81 6.91 12.15 11.63
N PHE A 82 8.08 11.54 11.39
CA PHE A 82 9.29 11.88 12.12
C PHE A 82 9.66 13.36 11.95
N ASN A 83 9.65 13.87 10.71
CA ASN A 83 9.94 15.29 10.47
C ASN A 83 8.96 16.23 11.19
N ALA A 84 7.67 15.90 11.21
CA ALA A 84 6.66 16.68 11.93
C ALA A 84 6.90 16.69 13.45
N VAL A 85 7.24 15.53 14.04
CA VAL A 85 7.62 15.43 15.45
C VAL A 85 8.86 16.28 15.75
N MET A 86 9.89 16.19 14.90
CA MET A 86 11.13 16.97 15.08
C MET A 86 10.88 18.47 14.94
N GLN A 87 10.02 18.89 14.01
CA GLN A 87 9.59 20.28 13.86
C GLN A 87 8.87 20.77 15.12
N TRP A 88 7.93 19.98 15.66
CA TRP A 88 7.25 20.30 16.92
C TRP A 88 8.25 20.41 18.09
N VAL A 89 9.20 19.49 18.22
CA VAL A 89 10.22 19.57 19.29
C VAL A 89 11.14 20.79 19.12
N SER A 90 11.46 21.16 17.87
CA SER A 90 12.35 22.29 17.58
C SER A 90 11.78 23.65 18.01
N CYS A 91 10.45 23.79 18.12
CA CYS A 91 9.81 25.02 18.59
C CYS A 91 10.13 25.36 20.05
N ASP A 92 10.31 24.35 20.91
CA ASP A 92 10.74 24.54 22.31
C ASP A 92 11.58 23.34 22.77
N VAL A 93 12.85 23.33 22.35
CA VAL A 93 13.78 22.25 22.65
C VAL A 93 14.00 22.10 24.17
N GLN A 94 13.91 23.18 24.94
CA GLN A 94 14.21 23.13 26.38
C GLN A 94 13.14 22.34 27.14
N GLN A 95 11.86 22.55 26.83
CA GLN A 95 10.77 21.83 27.50
C GLN A 95 10.36 20.55 26.80
N ARG A 96 10.47 20.47 25.46
CA ARG A 96 9.93 19.36 24.67
C ARG A 96 10.89 18.18 24.54
N LYS A 97 12.20 18.40 24.71
CA LYS A 97 13.22 17.33 24.61
C LYS A 97 12.94 16.15 25.55
N GLN A 98 12.45 16.40 26.77
CA GLN A 98 12.15 15.34 27.74
C GLN A 98 11.06 14.37 27.27
N TYR A 99 10.20 14.80 26.35
CA TYR A 99 9.09 14.01 25.83
C TYR A 99 9.41 13.28 24.54
N LEU A 100 10.55 13.61 23.91
CA LEU A 100 10.98 13.03 22.64
C LEU A 100 10.95 11.49 22.66
N PRO A 101 11.48 10.78 23.68
CA PRO A 101 11.44 9.31 23.70
C PRO A 101 10.01 8.76 23.65
N LYS A 102 9.11 9.35 24.45
CA LYS A 102 7.71 8.92 24.55
C LYS A 102 6.94 9.14 23.24
N ILE A 103 7.24 10.21 22.51
CA ILE A 103 6.59 10.48 21.22
C ILE A 103 7.15 9.55 20.15
N LEU A 104 8.47 9.31 20.14
CA LEU A 104 9.12 8.45 19.14
C LEU A 104 8.76 6.98 19.28
N GLU A 105 8.33 6.50 20.46
CA GLU A 105 7.75 5.17 20.62
C GLU A 105 6.52 4.93 19.71
N HIS A 106 5.82 6.00 19.32
CA HIS A 106 4.67 5.96 18.44
C HIS A 106 5.02 6.14 16.95
N VAL A 107 6.29 6.45 16.64
CA VAL A 107 6.80 6.61 15.27
C VAL A 107 7.37 5.27 14.78
N GLN A 108 6.93 4.84 13.60
CA GLN A 108 7.30 3.53 13.05
C GLN A 108 8.60 3.61 12.24
N PHE A 109 9.73 3.54 12.93
CA PHE A 109 11.05 3.53 12.29
C PHE A 109 11.27 2.33 11.35
N SER A 110 10.68 1.17 11.65
CA SER A 110 10.79 -0.07 10.85
C SER A 110 10.21 0.03 9.42
N LEU A 111 9.38 1.05 9.14
CA LEU A 111 8.80 1.32 7.83
C LEU A 111 9.52 2.44 7.06
N MET A 112 10.54 3.07 7.65
CA MET A 112 11.35 4.08 6.97
C MET A 112 12.39 3.44 6.05
N SER A 113 12.89 4.20 5.08
CA SER A 113 14.02 3.73 4.29
C SER A 113 15.30 3.65 5.14
N ALA A 114 16.11 2.61 4.90
CA ALA A 114 17.42 2.48 5.56
C ALA A 114 18.30 3.73 5.36
N ARG A 115 18.20 4.37 4.19
CA ARG A 115 18.91 5.62 3.87
C ARG A 115 18.49 6.77 4.79
N PHE A 116 17.18 6.96 5.01
CA PHE A 116 16.67 8.03 5.87
C PHE A 116 17.02 7.78 7.34
N LEU A 117 16.89 6.53 7.81
CA LEU A 117 17.27 6.15 9.18
C LEU A 117 18.73 6.41 9.50
N VAL A 118 19.64 6.11 8.57
CA VAL A 118 21.09 6.28 8.81
C VAL A 118 21.51 7.73 8.61
N ASN A 119 21.07 8.38 7.53
CA ASN A 119 21.58 9.71 7.18
C ASN A 119 20.91 10.83 7.96
N THR A 120 19.62 10.70 8.26
CA THR A 120 18.83 11.75 8.92
C THR A 120 18.63 11.42 10.39
N VAL A 121 17.91 10.32 10.69
CA VAL A 121 17.48 10.01 12.06
C VAL A 121 18.67 9.72 12.98
N SER A 122 19.57 8.81 12.57
CA SER A 122 20.75 8.44 13.37
C SER A 122 21.79 9.57 13.46
N SER A 123 21.70 10.57 12.58
CA SER A 123 22.61 11.73 12.57
C SER A 123 22.13 12.89 13.43
N ASP A 124 20.85 12.90 13.80
CA ASP A 124 20.24 14.01 14.52
C ASP A 124 20.81 14.15 15.95
N PRO A 125 21.22 15.36 16.38
CA PRO A 125 21.80 15.59 17.70
C PRO A 125 20.87 15.27 18.88
N LEU A 126 19.55 15.47 18.72
CA LEU A 126 18.58 15.21 19.78
C LEU A 126 18.39 13.71 20.00
N ILE A 127 18.35 12.94 18.91
CA ILE A 127 18.31 11.47 18.93
C ILE A 127 19.61 10.91 19.52
N ARG A 128 20.75 11.43 19.08
CA ARG A 128 22.07 11.00 19.58
C ARG A 128 22.29 11.32 21.05
N ALA A 129 21.59 12.30 21.62
CA ALA A 129 21.76 12.67 23.02
C ALA A 129 21.03 11.73 23.99
N ASP A 130 19.97 11.06 23.56
CA ASP A 130 19.10 10.24 24.42
C ASP A 130 19.30 8.74 24.20
N GLN A 131 19.37 7.94 25.27
CA GLN A 131 19.60 6.49 25.17
C GLN A 131 18.40 5.77 24.55
N THR A 132 17.20 6.04 25.05
CA THR A 132 15.97 5.37 24.60
C THR A 132 15.73 5.64 23.10
N CYS A 133 15.98 6.86 22.63
CA CYS A 133 15.86 7.20 21.21
C CYS A 133 16.85 6.40 20.33
N ARG A 134 18.08 6.16 20.81
CA ARG A 134 19.07 5.32 20.09
C ARG A 134 18.61 3.87 20.04
N ASP A 135 18.13 3.33 21.15
CA ASP A 135 17.63 1.95 21.22
C ASP A 135 16.48 1.72 20.23
N LEU A 136 15.56 2.69 20.09
CA LEU A 136 14.47 2.64 19.10
C LEU A 136 14.97 2.59 17.65
N VAL A 137 16.03 3.34 17.34
CA VAL A 137 16.62 3.38 15.99
C VAL A 137 17.39 2.10 15.71
N ASP A 138 18.09 1.56 16.70
CA ASP A 138 18.86 0.33 16.55
C ASP A 138 17.93 -0.89 16.39
N GLU A 139 16.81 -0.97 17.12
CA GLU A 139 15.75 -1.96 16.89
C GLU A 139 15.22 -1.92 15.44
N ALA A 140 15.05 -0.72 14.88
CA ALA A 140 14.60 -0.56 13.50
C ALA A 140 15.66 -0.98 12.47
N LYS A 141 16.95 -0.72 12.74
CA LYS A 141 18.05 -1.19 11.89
C LYS A 141 18.12 -2.71 11.91
N ASP A 142 18.01 -3.34 13.07
CA ASP A 142 18.04 -4.80 13.21
C ASP A 142 16.88 -5.44 12.44
N TYR A 143 15.67 -4.87 12.52
CA TYR A 143 14.52 -5.31 11.73
C TYR A 143 14.74 -5.24 10.20
N LEU A 144 15.47 -4.23 9.73
CA LEU A 144 15.81 -4.06 8.31
C LEU A 144 16.95 -5.00 7.86
N LEU A 145 17.95 -5.22 8.73
CA LEU A 145 19.16 -5.98 8.44
C LEU A 145 19.00 -7.49 8.63
N LEU A 146 18.06 -7.95 9.47
CA LEU A 146 17.84 -9.36 9.82
C LEU A 146 16.43 -9.84 9.40
N PRO A 147 16.17 -10.05 8.10
CA PRO A 147 14.85 -10.51 7.61
C PRO A 147 14.37 -11.83 8.24
N GLN A 148 15.30 -12.70 8.64
CA GLN A 148 15.02 -14.03 9.19
C GLN A 148 14.50 -13.98 10.64
N GLU A 149 14.81 -12.91 11.38
CA GLU A 149 14.42 -12.76 12.79
C GLU A 149 13.15 -11.91 12.98
N ARG A 150 12.54 -11.42 11.90
CA ARG A 150 11.33 -10.59 11.93
C ARG A 150 10.13 -11.25 12.61
N LEU A 151 10.08 -12.57 12.63
CA LEU A 151 9.03 -13.33 13.32
C LEU A 151 9.16 -13.23 14.85
N ASN A 152 10.39 -13.07 15.36
CA ASN A 152 10.66 -12.93 16.79
C ASN A 152 10.62 -11.47 17.25
N MET A 153 10.71 -10.52 16.33
CA MET A 153 10.64 -9.07 16.59
C MET A 153 9.22 -8.49 16.46
N GLN A 154 8.16 -9.30 16.52
CA GLN A 154 6.77 -8.83 16.34
C GLN A 154 6.28 -8.00 17.54
N GLY A 155 5.82 -6.78 17.30
CA GLY A 155 5.26 -5.86 18.30
C GLY A 155 4.58 -4.65 17.66
N PRO A 156 3.95 -3.74 18.45
CA PRO A 156 3.26 -2.55 17.92
C PRO A 156 4.14 -1.64 17.03
N ARG A 157 5.46 -1.71 17.21
CA ARG A 157 6.49 -0.92 16.52
C ARG A 157 7.03 -1.57 15.23
N THR A 158 6.81 -2.88 15.07
CA THR A 158 7.16 -3.66 13.87
C THR A 158 5.93 -4.13 13.10
N ARG A 159 4.74 -3.95 13.68
CA ARG A 159 3.45 -4.11 12.99
C ARG A 159 3.40 -3.12 11.85
N ARG A 160 3.29 -3.62 10.61
CA ARG A 160 2.95 -2.78 9.46
C ARG A 160 1.70 -1.98 9.81
N ARG A 161 1.79 -0.65 9.78
CA ARG A 161 0.61 0.22 9.60
C ARG A 161 -0.22 -0.37 8.47
N LYS A 162 -1.56 -0.35 8.60
CA LYS A 162 -2.41 -0.47 7.41
C LYS A 162 -1.89 0.57 6.42
N PRO A 163 -1.60 0.21 5.16
CA PRO A 163 -0.97 1.14 4.24
C PRO A 163 -1.85 2.37 4.08
N ILE A 164 -1.35 3.51 4.53
CA ILE A 164 -1.93 4.81 4.24
C ILE A 164 -1.41 5.20 2.84
N LYS A 165 -2.33 5.35 1.89
CA LYS A 165 -2.08 5.83 0.50
C LYS A 165 -1.31 4.90 -0.46
N SER A 166 -1.59 3.61 -0.44
CA SER A 166 -2.33 3.16 -1.61
C SER A 166 -3.76 3.13 -1.12
N SER A 167 -4.69 3.89 -1.69
CA SER A 167 -6.09 3.48 -1.54
C SER A 167 -6.07 2.01 -1.94
N GLU A 168 -6.34 1.08 -1.01
CA GLU A 168 -6.44 -0.34 -1.32
C GLU A 168 -7.69 -0.48 -2.16
N VAL A 169 -7.56 -0.09 -3.43
CA VAL A 169 -8.60 -0.15 -4.41
C VAL A 169 -8.56 -1.53 -5.00
N LEU A 170 -9.74 -2.06 -5.27
CA LEU A 170 -9.84 -3.32 -5.99
C LEU A 170 -9.99 -2.98 -7.46
N PHE A 171 -9.19 -3.62 -8.31
CA PHE A 171 -9.36 -3.54 -9.74
C PHE A 171 -10.00 -4.82 -10.25
N ALA A 172 -11.11 -4.69 -10.98
CA ALA A 172 -11.67 -5.73 -11.81
C ALA A 172 -11.22 -5.47 -13.26
N VAL A 173 -10.47 -6.40 -13.85
CA VAL A 173 -9.78 -6.21 -15.13
C VAL A 173 -10.26 -7.24 -16.15
N GLY A 174 -10.84 -6.79 -17.25
CA GLY A 174 -11.27 -7.67 -18.35
C GLY A 174 -12.39 -8.62 -17.95
N GLY A 175 -12.39 -9.83 -18.52
CA GLY A 175 -13.39 -10.86 -18.28
C GLY A 175 -14.17 -11.24 -19.55
N TRP A 176 -15.26 -12.00 -19.35
CA TRP A 176 -16.16 -12.46 -20.40
C TRP A 176 -17.56 -11.95 -20.11
N CYS A 177 -18.13 -11.16 -21.03
CA CYS A 177 -19.47 -10.60 -20.87
C CYS A 177 -20.23 -10.69 -22.19
N SER A 178 -21.48 -11.14 -22.13
CA SER A 178 -22.39 -11.21 -23.29
C SER A 178 -21.83 -11.95 -24.51
N GLY A 179 -20.98 -12.97 -24.29
CA GLY A 179 -20.43 -13.80 -25.37
C GLY A 179 -19.13 -13.29 -25.99
N ASP A 180 -18.52 -12.24 -25.46
CA ASP A 180 -17.21 -11.75 -25.91
C ASP A 180 -16.28 -11.43 -24.73
N ALA A 181 -14.97 -11.41 -24.99
CA ALA A 181 -13.99 -10.87 -24.07
C ALA A 181 -14.16 -9.35 -23.97
N ILE A 182 -13.92 -8.77 -22.79
CA ILE A 182 -14.02 -7.31 -22.59
C ILE A 182 -12.66 -6.69 -22.24
N ALA A 183 -12.52 -5.39 -22.52
CA ALA A 183 -11.34 -4.59 -22.17
C ALA A 183 -11.60 -3.65 -20.99
N SER A 184 -12.85 -3.59 -20.49
CA SER A 184 -13.23 -2.71 -19.40
C SER A 184 -12.45 -3.03 -18.13
N VAL A 185 -12.19 -1.97 -17.38
CA VAL A 185 -11.54 -2.05 -16.09
C VAL A 185 -12.33 -1.17 -15.13
N GLU A 186 -12.66 -1.73 -13.98
CA GLU A 186 -13.39 -1.03 -12.93
C GLU A 186 -12.53 -1.00 -11.67
N MET A 187 -12.63 0.11 -10.95
CA MET A 187 -11.89 0.34 -9.71
C MET A 187 -12.90 0.58 -8.59
N PHE A 188 -12.82 -0.21 -7.54
CA PHE A 188 -13.57 -0.02 -6.31
C PHE A 188 -12.76 0.80 -5.32
N ASP A 189 -13.35 1.89 -4.83
CA ASP A 189 -12.79 2.67 -3.72
C ASP A 189 -13.53 2.32 -2.42
N PRO A 190 -12.91 1.63 -1.45
CA PRO A 190 -13.55 1.31 -0.17
C PRO A 190 -13.93 2.55 0.65
N THR A 191 -13.31 3.70 0.38
CA THR A 191 -13.56 4.96 1.09
C THR A 191 -14.91 5.55 0.70
N THR A 192 -15.23 5.51 -0.61
CA THR A 192 -16.51 5.98 -1.13
C THR A 192 -17.54 4.85 -1.24
N ASN A 193 -17.10 3.60 -1.16
CA ASN A 193 -17.89 2.39 -1.37
C ASN A 193 -18.54 2.34 -2.77
N GLU A 194 -17.79 2.78 -3.79
CA GLU A 194 -18.27 2.87 -5.16
C GLU A 194 -17.31 2.20 -6.14
N TRP A 195 -17.90 1.60 -7.18
CA TRP A 195 -17.17 1.17 -8.38
C TRP A 195 -17.19 2.30 -9.40
N ARG A 196 -16.04 2.56 -10.01
CA ARG A 196 -15.92 3.49 -11.14
C ARG A 196 -15.18 2.86 -12.30
N ALA A 197 -15.61 3.16 -13.52
CA ALA A 197 -14.86 2.80 -14.70
C ALA A 197 -13.54 3.60 -14.76
N VAL A 198 -12.45 2.91 -15.08
CA VAL A 198 -11.14 3.52 -15.38
C VAL A 198 -10.78 3.26 -16.85
N ALA A 199 -9.60 3.72 -17.29
CA ALA A 199 -9.20 3.51 -18.68
C ALA A 199 -9.20 2.01 -19.03
N PRO A 200 -9.80 1.62 -20.17
CA PRO A 200 -9.83 0.23 -20.60
C PRO A 200 -8.45 -0.21 -21.12
N MET A 201 -8.19 -1.52 -21.09
CA MET A 201 -7.03 -2.12 -21.74
C MET A 201 -7.06 -1.86 -23.26
N SER A 202 -5.89 -1.89 -23.91
CA SER A 202 -5.82 -1.75 -25.37
C SER A 202 -6.33 -2.98 -26.11
N LYS A 203 -6.26 -4.16 -25.48
CA LYS A 203 -6.86 -5.41 -25.97
C LYS A 203 -7.92 -5.91 -25.01
N ARG A 204 -8.97 -6.53 -25.56
CA ARG A 204 -9.95 -7.30 -24.78
C ARG A 204 -9.28 -8.56 -24.25
N ARG A 205 -9.58 -8.97 -23.01
CA ARG A 205 -8.95 -10.15 -22.41
C ARG A 205 -9.92 -10.87 -21.47
N CYS A 206 -10.26 -12.12 -21.77
CA CYS A 206 -10.82 -13.05 -20.79
C CYS A 206 -9.73 -14.02 -20.30
N GLY A 207 -9.85 -14.49 -19.05
CA GLY A 207 -8.81 -15.31 -18.39
C GLY A 207 -7.45 -14.60 -18.31
N VAL A 208 -7.47 -13.26 -18.28
CA VAL A 208 -6.31 -12.42 -17.96
C VAL A 208 -6.03 -12.52 -16.48
N GLU A 209 -4.76 -12.47 -16.13
CA GLU A 209 -4.30 -12.56 -14.76
C GLU A 209 -3.45 -11.35 -14.44
N VAL A 210 -3.59 -10.86 -13.20
CA VAL A 210 -3.12 -9.54 -12.82
C VAL A 210 -2.24 -9.59 -11.58
N ALA A 211 -1.25 -8.72 -11.54
CA ALA A 211 -0.48 -8.47 -10.32
C ALA A 211 0.01 -7.03 -10.26
N VAL A 212 0.29 -6.57 -9.04
CA VAL A 212 0.77 -5.20 -8.80
C VAL A 212 2.27 -5.23 -8.55
N LEU A 213 3.03 -4.52 -9.38
CA LEU A 213 4.48 -4.35 -9.23
C LEU A 213 4.81 -2.86 -9.26
N ASN A 214 5.44 -2.35 -8.20
CA ASN A 214 5.82 -0.93 -8.07
C ASN A 214 4.64 0.03 -8.32
N ASN A 215 3.48 -0.25 -7.71
CA ASN A 215 2.24 0.52 -7.83
C ASN A 215 1.65 0.59 -9.26
N LEU A 216 2.11 -0.25 -10.17
CA LEU A 216 1.54 -0.43 -11.50
C LEU A 216 0.85 -1.79 -11.57
N LEU A 217 -0.32 -1.83 -12.20
CA LEU A 217 -1.10 -3.05 -12.38
C LEU A 217 -0.73 -3.68 -13.72
N TYR A 218 -0.29 -4.93 -13.70
CA TYR A 218 0.12 -5.65 -14.92
C TYR A 218 -0.94 -6.68 -15.29
N GLY A 219 -1.45 -6.62 -16.53
CA GLY A 219 -2.34 -7.64 -17.11
C GLY A 219 -1.56 -8.56 -18.05
N VAL A 220 -1.49 -9.85 -17.72
CA VAL A 220 -0.66 -10.84 -18.42
C VAL A 220 -1.55 -11.83 -19.17
N GLY A 221 -1.31 -11.98 -20.48
CA GLY A 221 -1.95 -13.02 -21.28
C GLY A 221 -3.46 -12.85 -21.44
N GLY A 222 -4.18 -13.97 -21.45
CA GLY A 222 -5.63 -14.05 -21.69
C GLY A 222 -5.98 -14.39 -23.14
N HIS A 223 -7.26 -14.26 -23.48
CA HIS A 223 -7.81 -14.46 -24.82
C HIS A 223 -8.69 -13.28 -25.24
N ASP A 224 -8.50 -12.75 -26.44
CA ASP A 224 -9.18 -11.53 -26.91
C ASP A 224 -10.51 -11.76 -27.64
N GLY A 225 -11.01 -12.99 -27.62
CA GLY A 225 -12.17 -13.45 -28.38
C GLY A 225 -11.78 -14.14 -29.70
N VAL A 226 -10.54 -13.95 -30.16
CA VAL A 226 -10.03 -14.54 -31.41
C VAL A 226 -8.76 -15.36 -31.20
N SER A 227 -7.85 -14.87 -30.35
CA SER A 227 -6.50 -15.41 -30.18
C SER A 227 -6.06 -15.42 -28.71
N TYR A 228 -5.23 -16.41 -28.37
CA TYR A 228 -4.53 -16.46 -27.10
C TYR A 228 -3.37 -15.46 -27.10
N LEU A 229 -3.26 -14.67 -26.04
CA LEU A 229 -2.31 -13.57 -25.96
C LEU A 229 -1.05 -13.98 -25.18
N ASN A 230 0.11 -13.53 -25.66
CA ASN A 230 1.37 -13.51 -24.89
C ASN A 230 1.75 -12.09 -24.44
N SER A 231 1.05 -11.07 -24.96
CA SER A 231 1.25 -9.66 -24.64
C SER A 231 0.92 -9.34 -23.19
N VAL A 232 1.64 -8.38 -22.64
CA VAL A 232 1.46 -7.87 -21.27
C VAL A 232 1.23 -6.37 -21.36
N GLU A 233 0.27 -5.88 -20.60
CA GLU A 233 -0.01 -4.45 -20.49
C GLU A 233 0.20 -4.01 -19.05
N ARG A 234 0.62 -2.75 -18.86
CA ARG A 234 0.69 -2.14 -17.53
C ARG A 234 -0.21 -0.93 -17.45
N PHE A 235 -0.96 -0.82 -16.37
CA PHE A 235 -1.79 0.33 -16.02
C PHE A 235 -1.10 1.17 -14.97
N ASP A 236 -1.09 2.47 -15.20
CA ASP A 236 -0.66 3.47 -14.24
C ASP A 236 -1.89 4.19 -13.65
N PRO A 237 -2.23 3.93 -12.38
CA PRO A 237 -3.36 4.58 -11.72
C PRO A 237 -3.23 6.10 -11.60
N GLN A 238 -2.01 6.65 -11.62
CA GLN A 238 -1.79 8.10 -11.50
C GLN A 238 -2.14 8.83 -12.79
N THR A 239 -1.82 8.22 -13.93
CA THR A 239 -2.13 8.79 -15.25
C THR A 239 -3.45 8.27 -15.81
N ASN A 240 -4.02 7.23 -15.20
CA ASN A 240 -5.20 6.51 -15.69
C ASN A 240 -5.00 6.06 -17.14
N GLN A 241 -3.87 5.41 -17.43
CA GLN A 241 -3.52 4.94 -18.77
C GLN A 241 -2.91 3.54 -18.76
N TRP A 242 -3.19 2.79 -19.81
CA TRP A 242 -2.53 1.52 -20.12
C TRP A 242 -1.37 1.74 -21.11
N SER A 243 -0.30 0.97 -20.93
CA SER A 243 0.86 0.95 -21.82
C SER A 243 1.20 -0.47 -22.26
N ASN A 244 1.63 -0.59 -23.52
CA ASN A 244 2.07 -1.82 -24.17
C ASN A 244 3.61 -1.93 -24.25
N ASP A 245 4.33 -1.18 -23.41
CA ASP A 245 5.80 -1.14 -23.40
C ASP A 245 6.45 -2.31 -22.62
N VAL A 246 5.64 -3.24 -22.12
CA VAL A 246 6.12 -4.43 -21.40
C VAL A 246 6.39 -5.54 -22.42
N ALA A 247 7.58 -6.14 -22.34
CA ALA A 247 7.94 -7.26 -23.20
C ALA A 247 6.91 -8.40 -23.10
N PRO A 248 6.54 -9.06 -24.21
CA PRO A 248 5.64 -10.19 -24.18
C PRO A 248 6.32 -11.44 -23.57
N THR A 249 5.51 -12.34 -23.05
CA THR A 249 5.94 -13.68 -22.62
C THR A 249 6.36 -14.54 -23.83
N SER A 250 7.16 -15.59 -23.62
CA SER A 250 7.69 -16.38 -24.75
C SER A 250 6.65 -17.29 -25.43
N SER A 251 5.50 -17.51 -24.78
CA SER A 251 4.36 -18.24 -25.32
C SER A 251 3.05 -17.56 -24.90
N CYS A 252 2.00 -17.68 -25.71
CA CYS A 252 0.67 -17.25 -25.29
C CYS A 252 0.18 -18.09 -24.10
N ARG A 253 -0.67 -17.49 -23.27
CA ARG A 253 -1.17 -18.13 -22.06
C ARG A 253 -2.50 -17.53 -21.61
N ILE A 254 -3.50 -18.37 -21.41
CA ILE A 254 -4.73 -18.07 -20.65
C ILE A 254 -4.70 -18.81 -19.31
N SER A 255 -5.39 -18.28 -18.30
CA SER A 255 -5.52 -18.89 -16.97
C SER A 255 -4.16 -19.19 -16.33
N VAL A 256 -3.24 -18.23 -16.49
CA VAL A 256 -1.85 -18.25 -15.99
C VAL A 256 -1.80 -17.78 -14.54
N GLY A 257 -1.01 -18.41 -13.67
CA GLY A 257 -0.77 -17.85 -12.35
C GLY A 257 0.23 -16.69 -12.42
N VAL A 258 -0.12 -15.53 -11.87
CA VAL A 258 0.75 -14.35 -11.85
C VAL A 258 0.98 -13.88 -10.42
N ALA A 259 2.23 -13.63 -10.05
CA ALA A 259 2.57 -13.05 -8.75
C ALA A 259 3.87 -12.24 -8.81
N VAL A 260 4.14 -11.48 -7.75
CA VAL A 260 5.36 -10.68 -7.62
C VAL A 260 6.21 -11.21 -6.48
N LEU A 261 7.46 -11.55 -6.79
CA LEU A 261 8.46 -12.01 -5.83
C LEU A 261 9.76 -11.23 -6.08
N ASP A 262 10.36 -10.69 -5.01
CA ASP A 262 11.62 -9.94 -5.04
C ASP A 262 11.67 -8.84 -6.12
N GLY A 263 10.56 -8.09 -6.26
CA GLY A 263 10.45 -6.99 -7.23
C GLY A 263 10.40 -7.45 -8.70
N CYS A 264 10.19 -8.73 -8.96
CA CYS A 264 10.03 -9.30 -10.29
C CYS A 264 8.62 -9.89 -10.46
N LEU A 265 8.07 -9.80 -11.68
CA LEU A 265 6.79 -10.41 -12.02
C LEU A 265 7.03 -11.85 -12.51
N PHE A 266 6.23 -12.79 -12.05
CA PHE A 266 6.30 -14.19 -12.45
C PHE A 266 5.02 -14.60 -13.17
N ALA A 267 5.16 -15.34 -14.27
CA ALA A 267 4.08 -15.97 -15.00
C ALA A 267 4.28 -17.49 -14.95
N VAL A 268 3.29 -18.21 -14.44
CA VAL A 268 3.39 -19.63 -14.07
C VAL A 268 2.27 -20.42 -14.71
N GLY A 269 2.63 -21.39 -15.56
CA GLY A 269 1.68 -22.27 -16.22
C GLY A 269 0.75 -21.55 -17.20
N GLY A 270 -0.52 -21.95 -17.18
CA GLY A 270 -1.56 -21.55 -18.14
C GLY A 270 -1.68 -22.52 -19.32
N GLN A 271 -2.43 -22.10 -20.35
CA GLN A 271 -2.62 -22.86 -21.59
C GLN A 271 -2.38 -21.97 -22.80
N ASP A 272 -1.66 -22.47 -23.81
CA ASP A 272 -1.28 -21.75 -25.04
C ASP A 272 -2.24 -21.95 -26.23
N GLY A 273 -3.40 -22.55 -25.97
CA GLY A 273 -4.37 -22.97 -26.98
C GLY A 273 -4.14 -24.37 -27.54
N ILE A 274 -2.96 -24.98 -27.30
CA ILE A 274 -2.62 -26.34 -27.74
C ILE A 274 -2.46 -27.25 -26.53
N SER A 275 -1.75 -26.80 -25.49
CA SER A 275 -1.38 -27.62 -24.34
C SER A 275 -1.30 -26.84 -23.04
N CYS A 276 -1.47 -27.56 -21.94
CA CYS A 276 -1.20 -27.03 -20.60
C CYS A 276 0.30 -26.84 -20.41
N LEU A 277 0.67 -25.75 -19.76
CA LEU A 277 2.05 -25.34 -19.57
C LEU A 277 2.53 -25.68 -18.16
N ASN A 278 3.78 -26.10 -18.05
CA ASN A 278 4.53 -26.11 -16.79
C ASN A 278 5.59 -25.00 -16.75
N LEU A 279 5.54 -24.09 -17.73
CA LEU A 279 6.54 -23.05 -17.91
C LEU A 279 6.44 -22.00 -16.79
N VAL A 280 7.60 -21.57 -16.28
CA VAL A 280 7.73 -20.45 -15.36
C VAL A 280 8.62 -19.39 -16.02
N GLU A 281 8.12 -18.17 -16.12
CA GLU A 281 8.86 -17.03 -16.66
C GLU A 281 8.94 -15.91 -15.63
N LYS A 282 10.11 -15.29 -15.50
CA LYS A 282 10.37 -14.12 -14.65
C LYS A 282 10.60 -12.90 -15.54
N TYR A 283 9.78 -11.87 -15.38
CA TYR A 283 10.04 -10.55 -15.94
C TYR A 283 10.91 -9.75 -14.99
N ASP A 284 12.03 -9.27 -15.53
CA ASP A 284 12.92 -8.38 -14.83
C ASP A 284 12.87 -7.00 -15.49
N ARG A 285 12.33 -6.01 -14.76
CA ARG A 285 12.16 -4.65 -15.27
C ARG A 285 13.51 -4.01 -15.61
N SER A 286 14.58 -4.30 -14.85
CA SER A 286 15.88 -3.65 -15.05
C SER A 286 16.44 -3.90 -16.46
N VAL A 287 16.12 -5.07 -17.02
CA VAL A 287 16.56 -5.53 -18.34
C VAL A 287 15.41 -5.68 -19.34
N GLN A 288 14.20 -5.27 -18.95
CA GLN A 288 12.94 -5.30 -19.71
C GLN A 288 12.71 -6.59 -20.50
N ARG A 289 12.94 -7.75 -19.87
CA ARG A 289 12.80 -9.04 -20.54
C ARG A 289 12.24 -10.13 -19.62
N TRP A 290 11.58 -11.10 -20.24
CA TRP A 290 11.22 -12.36 -19.61
C TRP A 290 12.39 -13.35 -19.71
N THR A 291 12.63 -14.08 -18.62
CA THR A 291 13.63 -15.14 -18.53
C THR A 291 12.96 -16.41 -18.04
N ARG A 292 13.22 -17.53 -18.72
CA ARG A 292 12.70 -18.83 -18.27
C ARG A 292 13.37 -19.23 -16.96
N LYS A 293 12.57 -19.77 -16.05
CA LYS A 293 13.01 -20.37 -14.79
C LYS A 293 12.75 -21.87 -14.82
N ILE A 294 13.11 -22.54 -13.73
CA ILE A 294 12.88 -23.97 -13.57
C ILE A 294 11.38 -24.22 -13.77
N PRO A 295 10.98 -25.10 -14.71
CA PRO A 295 9.58 -25.40 -14.94
C PRO A 295 8.98 -26.17 -13.76
N MET A 296 7.67 -26.11 -13.60
CA MET A 296 6.95 -26.93 -12.64
C MET A 296 7.07 -28.42 -13.01
N GLY A 297 7.06 -29.29 -12.01
CA GLY A 297 7.03 -30.75 -12.22
C GLY A 297 5.75 -31.23 -12.92
N THR A 298 4.65 -30.48 -12.78
CA THR A 298 3.34 -30.78 -13.37
C THR A 298 2.84 -29.58 -14.16
N LYS A 299 2.21 -29.82 -15.32
CA LYS A 299 1.53 -28.79 -16.11
C LYS A 299 0.28 -28.33 -15.39
N ARG A 300 -0.02 -27.02 -15.42
CA ARG A 300 -1.17 -26.44 -14.68
C ARG A 300 -1.81 -25.30 -15.46
N LEU A 301 -3.12 -25.30 -15.58
CA LEU A 301 -3.95 -24.13 -15.92
C LEU A 301 -4.97 -23.84 -14.82
N GLY A 302 -5.47 -22.61 -14.74
CA GLY A 302 -6.44 -22.22 -13.70
C GLY A 302 -5.82 -22.29 -12.30
N ILE A 303 -4.55 -21.91 -12.21
CA ILE A 303 -3.71 -22.06 -11.03
C ILE A 303 -3.74 -20.80 -10.19
N ALA A 304 -3.84 -20.95 -8.87
CA ALA A 304 -3.60 -19.85 -7.94
C ALA A 304 -2.11 -19.77 -7.61
N VAL A 305 -1.52 -18.58 -7.75
CA VAL A 305 -0.11 -18.35 -7.40
C VAL A 305 0.00 -17.27 -6.34
N THR A 306 0.76 -17.57 -5.29
CA THR A 306 0.99 -16.65 -4.18
C THR A 306 2.44 -16.70 -3.72
N VAL A 307 2.85 -15.70 -2.95
CA VAL A 307 4.18 -15.61 -2.37
C VAL A 307 4.07 -15.64 -0.86
N LEU A 308 4.83 -16.54 -0.23
CA LEU A 308 4.94 -16.66 1.22
C LEU A 308 6.40 -16.94 1.59
N ASP A 309 6.94 -16.20 2.55
CA ASP A 309 8.31 -16.38 3.06
C ASP A 309 9.42 -16.42 1.99
N GLY A 310 9.28 -15.63 0.92
CA GLY A 310 10.25 -15.56 -0.18
C GLY A 310 10.13 -16.71 -1.19
N PHE A 311 9.11 -17.55 -1.09
CA PHE A 311 8.85 -18.64 -2.03
C PHE A 311 7.57 -18.40 -2.83
N LEU A 312 7.59 -18.85 -4.09
CA LEU A 312 6.46 -18.82 -5.01
C LEU A 312 5.71 -20.15 -4.93
N TYR A 313 4.44 -20.10 -4.50
CA TYR A 313 3.57 -21.26 -4.37
C TYR A 313 2.57 -21.30 -5.52
N ALA A 314 2.44 -22.48 -6.12
CA ALA A 314 1.61 -22.77 -7.28
C ALA A 314 0.59 -23.85 -6.88
N ILE A 315 -0.65 -23.44 -6.62
CA ILE A 315 -1.65 -24.24 -5.90
C ILE A 315 -2.84 -24.56 -6.81
N GLY A 316 -3.24 -25.83 -6.82
CA GLY A 316 -4.41 -26.33 -7.53
C GLY A 316 -4.23 -26.31 -9.05
N GLY A 317 -5.34 -26.04 -9.75
CA GLY A 317 -5.43 -26.04 -11.21
C GLY A 317 -5.75 -27.41 -11.81
N SER A 318 -5.65 -27.48 -13.13
CA SER A 318 -5.82 -28.71 -13.94
C SER A 318 -4.58 -28.93 -14.79
N ASP A 319 -4.21 -30.19 -15.03
CA ASP A 319 -3.13 -30.56 -15.96
C ASP A 319 -3.61 -30.70 -17.42
N GLY A 320 -4.88 -30.41 -17.67
CA GLY A 320 -5.56 -30.60 -18.95
C GLY A 320 -6.30 -31.92 -19.09
N GLN A 321 -6.11 -32.86 -18.16
CA GLN A 321 -6.83 -34.13 -18.09
C GLN A 321 -7.64 -34.26 -16.80
N SER A 322 -7.10 -33.78 -15.69
CA SER A 322 -7.67 -33.93 -14.36
C SER A 322 -7.43 -32.70 -13.49
N LEU A 323 -8.33 -32.49 -12.52
CA LEU A 323 -8.16 -31.49 -11.47
C LEU A 323 -7.07 -31.95 -10.51
N LEU A 324 -6.15 -31.05 -10.18
CA LEU A 324 -5.03 -31.33 -9.29
C LEU A 324 -5.43 -31.04 -7.85
N ASN A 325 -5.33 -32.05 -6.98
CA ASN A 325 -5.47 -31.88 -5.55
C ASN A 325 -4.07 -31.68 -4.94
N THR A 326 -3.64 -30.42 -4.86
CA THR A 326 -2.42 -30.06 -4.13
C THR A 326 -2.81 -29.26 -2.91
N GLY A 327 -2.99 -29.96 -1.79
CA GLY A 327 -3.14 -29.44 -0.43
C GLY A 327 -2.19 -30.18 0.50
#